data_AF-M1W6P3-F1
#
_entry.id   AF-M1W6P3-F1
#
_cell.length_a   1.000
_cell.length_b   1.000
_cell.length_c   1.000
_cell.angle_alpha   90.00
_cell.angle_beta   90.00
_cell.angle_gamma   90.00
#
_symmetry.space_group_name_H-M   'P 1'
#
loop_
_entity.id
_entity.type
_entity.pdbx_description
1 polymer ?
#
loop_
_entity_poly.entity_id
_entity_poly.type
_entity_poly.pdbx_seq_one_letter_code
_entity_poly.pdbx_strand_id
1 'polypeptide(L)'
;MYSFEHLFPSPSPTAGGSDGHQESAWSPEIMKVLESPWPLASEGEMLLMVYRDMFAHLFPFVIIPRDMSSVDLRAQRPFVWKAVMLSASVFDATRQSKLGEELLADIGKASIVDGTRSLDMLQAVELLIGWWYFALKSPQVTNLLFLARSMCVNLSAMSYGSQGEDPTYGPLDHLRAYAGTYYLNTIVFTTNKKPDVFMNTTQLDYCSKVIQATMEYPSDEYLIQLIKVQQLSQNISTAMVGNGMAPAMSLPLVMVIQTFQDELDTFRASLPPHLAHSPTLLCHIAVAETLLKDLAISDQRCHPEHMPVSDRLQLLWSCIKSLNEFFEIRFAKPEVEGPQFLIIMASDMAYTLITGIKLLTLQLPGWDLHSIIQELDMVTIFDRQINHVNDVINQRRSGLLSPDRCATEDPLERLVRLMRTAQGLVSMHLEGGSALAMGDGMGDVLGGTESDVAWRDVIGVAPWAVDESHGLMDLAA
;
A
#
# COMPACT_ATOMS: atom_id res chain seq x y z
N MET A 1 -14.82 34.58 85.14
CA MET A 1 -13.78 34.22 84.15
C MET A 1 -14.25 34.86 82.84
N TYR A 2 -13.72 36.05 82.50
CA TYR A 2 -14.25 36.94 81.48
C TYR A 2 -13.10 37.32 80.52
N SER A 3 -13.28 37.11 79.20
CA SER A 3 -12.25 37.21 78.16
C SER A 3 -12.52 38.36 77.18
N PHE A 4 -11.45 39.08 76.81
CA PHE A 4 -11.40 40.41 76.19
C PHE A 4 -11.12 40.39 74.67
N GLU A 5 -11.88 39.62 73.88
CA GLU A 5 -11.70 39.55 72.40
C GLU A 5 -12.48 40.62 71.60
N HIS A 6 -13.10 41.58 72.27
CA HIS A 6 -13.91 42.68 71.67
C HIS A 6 -13.10 43.94 71.36
N LEU A 7 -11.79 43.94 71.61
CA LEU A 7 -10.95 45.12 71.47
C LEU A 7 -9.95 44.90 70.33
N PHE A 8 -10.46 44.90 69.10
CA PHE A 8 -9.75 45.23 67.85
C PHE A 8 -9.32 44.08 66.92
N PRO A 9 -10.26 43.44 66.19
CA PRO A 9 -10.04 43.02 64.82
C PRO A 9 -10.64 44.05 63.84
N SER A 10 -9.83 44.54 62.92
CA SER A 10 -10.22 45.35 61.74
C SER A 10 -9.09 45.28 60.70
N PRO A 11 -9.29 45.59 59.41
CA PRO A 11 -10.47 45.52 58.53
C PRO A 11 -10.13 44.80 57.17
N SER A 12 -11.00 44.01 56.53
CA SER A 12 -12.07 44.36 55.55
C SER A 12 -11.58 44.73 54.10
N PRO A 13 -12.44 44.62 53.06
CA PRO A 13 -12.06 44.36 51.66
C PRO A 13 -11.90 45.60 50.74
N THR A 14 -11.23 45.37 49.60
CA THR A 14 -11.19 46.11 48.29
C THR A 14 -10.73 47.58 48.23
N ALA A 15 -9.63 47.85 47.50
CA ALA A 15 -9.58 48.74 46.32
C ALA A 15 -8.12 49.03 45.86
N GLY A 16 -7.86 48.86 44.57
CA GLY A 16 -6.94 49.71 43.80
C GLY A 16 -5.42 49.47 43.92
N GLY A 17 -4.94 48.40 43.29
CA GLY A 17 -3.54 48.23 42.92
C GLY A 17 -3.49 47.59 41.53
N SER A 18 -3.24 48.40 40.52
CA SER A 18 -3.04 48.00 39.13
C SER A 18 -1.77 47.15 39.01
N ASP A 19 -1.91 45.84 39.08
CA ASP A 19 -0.97 44.91 38.48
C ASP A 19 -1.78 43.97 37.60
N GLY A 20 -1.66 44.19 36.29
CA GLY A 20 -2.28 43.37 35.26
C GLY A 20 -1.70 41.97 35.28
N HIS A 21 -2.23 41.11 36.14
CA HIS A 21 -2.27 39.70 35.83
C HIS A 21 -3.42 39.52 34.84
N GLN A 22 -3.07 39.66 33.56
CA GLN A 22 -3.76 38.92 32.51
C GLN A 22 -3.86 37.48 33.02
N GLU A 23 -5.06 37.05 33.39
CA GLU A 23 -5.40 35.62 33.34
C GLU A 23 -4.90 35.16 31.97
N SER A 24 -3.87 34.31 31.96
CA SER A 24 -3.32 33.82 30.70
C SER A 24 -4.48 33.23 29.94
N ALA A 25 -4.78 33.77 28.76
CA ALA A 25 -5.94 33.44 27.92
C ALA A 25 -5.97 31.98 27.42
N TRP A 26 -5.13 31.12 27.99
CA TRP A 26 -4.83 29.77 27.56
C TRP A 26 -5.12 28.82 28.72
N SER A 27 -6.36 28.35 28.81
CA SER A 27 -6.66 27.20 29.67
C SER A 27 -5.90 25.96 29.16
N PRO A 28 -5.58 24.99 30.03
CA PRO A 28 -4.91 23.74 29.60
C PRO A 28 -5.71 22.96 28.54
N GLU A 29 -7.03 23.13 28.49
CA GLU A 29 -7.88 22.57 27.43
C GLU A 29 -7.67 23.25 26.07
N ILE A 30 -7.51 24.58 26.04
CA ILE A 30 -7.19 25.33 24.82
C ILE A 30 -5.79 24.95 24.32
N MET A 31 -4.82 24.76 25.23
CA MET A 31 -3.49 24.27 24.86
C MET A 31 -3.54 22.84 24.28
N LYS A 32 -4.34 21.94 24.84
CA LYS A 32 -4.52 20.58 24.31
C LYS A 32 -5.18 20.55 22.92
N VAL A 33 -6.08 21.51 22.65
CA VAL A 33 -6.67 21.70 21.31
C VAL A 33 -5.63 22.25 20.33
N LEU A 34 -4.76 23.17 20.76
CA LEU A 34 -3.65 23.67 19.92
C LEU A 34 -2.56 22.62 19.66
N GLU A 35 -2.40 21.65 20.56
CA GLU A 35 -1.39 20.58 20.45
C GLU A 35 -1.88 19.36 19.66
N SER A 36 -3.18 19.25 19.40
CA SER A 36 -3.74 18.12 18.64
C SER A 36 -3.32 18.17 17.17
N PRO A 37 -2.87 17.05 16.57
CA PRO A 37 -2.58 17.01 15.14
C PRO A 37 -3.84 17.07 14.27
N TRP A 38 -5.02 16.82 14.86
CA TRP A 38 -6.30 16.80 14.14
C TRP A 38 -6.75 18.21 13.77
N PRO A 39 -7.22 18.41 12.53
CA PRO A 39 -7.60 19.73 12.04
C PRO A 39 -8.83 20.29 12.78
N LEU A 40 -8.86 21.62 12.89
CA LEU A 40 -10.04 22.36 13.34
C LEU A 40 -11.16 22.27 12.30
N ALA A 41 -12.39 22.65 12.65
CA ALA A 41 -13.56 22.47 11.79
C ALA A 41 -13.41 23.11 10.38
N SER A 42 -12.91 24.35 10.30
CA SER A 42 -12.70 25.04 9.02
C SER A 42 -11.60 24.42 8.16
N GLU A 43 -10.50 24.01 8.79
CA GLU A 43 -9.40 23.29 8.12
C GLU A 43 -9.85 21.91 7.66
N GLY A 44 -10.67 21.22 8.46
CA GLY A 44 -11.23 19.92 8.13
C GLY A 44 -12.13 19.95 6.89
N GLU A 45 -12.86 21.05 6.66
CA GLU A 45 -13.64 21.22 5.43
C GLU A 45 -12.72 21.39 4.21
N MET A 46 -11.67 22.20 4.34
CA MET A 46 -10.67 22.36 3.28
C MET A 46 -9.99 21.03 2.93
N LEU A 47 -9.57 20.26 3.93
CA LEU A 47 -8.92 18.95 3.73
C LEU A 47 -9.88 17.93 3.10
N LEU A 48 -11.18 17.96 3.46
CA LEU A 48 -12.18 17.12 2.82
C LEU A 48 -12.37 17.49 1.34
N MET A 49 -12.36 18.78 0.99
CA MET A 49 -12.37 19.22 -0.41
C MET A 49 -11.14 18.73 -1.16
N VAL A 50 -9.94 18.91 -0.58
CA VAL A 50 -8.67 18.41 -1.14
C VAL A 50 -8.75 16.90 -1.40
N TYR A 51 -9.24 16.11 -0.44
CA TYR A 51 -9.43 14.67 -0.62
C TYR A 51 -10.34 14.35 -1.81
N ARG A 52 -11.51 14.98 -1.89
CA ARG A 52 -12.49 14.75 -2.97
C ARG A 52 -11.91 15.05 -4.35
N ASP A 53 -11.20 16.17 -4.46
CA ASP A 53 -10.73 16.66 -5.76
C ASP A 53 -9.44 15.96 -6.22
N MET A 54 -8.53 15.65 -5.30
CA MET A 54 -7.20 15.13 -5.65
C MET A 54 -7.00 13.64 -5.38
N PHE A 55 -7.75 13.01 -4.47
CA PHE A 55 -7.44 11.66 -3.97
C PHE A 55 -8.54 10.64 -4.25
N ALA A 56 -9.81 11.02 -4.08
CA ALA A 56 -10.94 10.08 -4.10
C ALA A 56 -11.05 9.28 -5.41
N HIS A 57 -10.69 9.89 -6.55
CA HIS A 57 -10.75 9.25 -7.86
C HIS A 57 -9.76 8.09 -8.03
N LEU A 58 -8.67 8.07 -7.25
CA LEU A 58 -7.67 7.00 -7.29
C LEU A 58 -8.10 5.77 -6.50
N PHE A 59 -8.98 5.92 -5.50
CA PHE A 59 -9.50 4.83 -4.67
C PHE A 59 -11.03 4.85 -4.64
N PRO A 60 -11.71 4.39 -5.71
CA PRO A 60 -13.16 4.51 -5.88
C PRO A 60 -13.98 3.55 -4.99
N PHE A 61 -13.37 2.96 -3.95
CA PHE A 61 -14.00 2.01 -3.04
C PHE A 61 -14.64 2.68 -1.81
N VAL A 62 -14.18 3.89 -1.47
CA VAL A 62 -14.72 4.71 -0.37
C VAL A 62 -15.13 6.07 -0.91
N ILE A 63 -16.45 6.21 -1.11
CA ILE A 63 -17.04 7.44 -1.64
C ILE A 63 -17.63 8.25 -0.48
N ILE A 64 -17.36 9.55 -0.51
CA ILE A 64 -17.91 10.50 0.44
C ILE A 64 -18.85 11.43 -0.34
N PRO A 65 -20.17 11.39 -0.10
CA PRO A 65 -21.14 12.22 -0.81
C PRO A 65 -20.77 13.70 -0.77
N ARG A 66 -21.00 14.45 -1.85
CA ARG A 66 -20.58 15.86 -1.96
C ARG A 66 -21.30 16.80 -1.01
N ASP A 67 -22.50 16.42 -0.57
CA ASP A 67 -23.38 17.14 0.34
C ASP A 67 -23.03 16.93 1.82
N MET A 68 -22.22 15.92 2.15
CA MET A 68 -21.77 15.67 3.52
C MET A 68 -20.66 16.65 3.92
N SER A 69 -20.86 17.47 4.95
CA SER A 69 -19.80 18.36 5.45
C SER A 69 -18.74 17.57 6.23
N SER A 70 -17.57 18.17 6.47
CA SER A 70 -16.52 17.59 7.31
C SER A 70 -16.98 17.41 8.76
N VAL A 71 -17.82 18.32 9.26
CA VAL A 71 -18.41 18.21 10.61
C VAL A 71 -19.38 17.03 10.69
N ASP A 72 -20.24 16.87 9.68
CA ASP A 72 -21.18 15.75 9.61
C ASP A 72 -20.44 14.42 9.48
N LEU A 73 -19.42 14.37 8.61
CA LEU A 73 -18.58 13.19 8.43
C LEU A 73 -17.89 12.81 9.76
N ARG A 74 -17.35 13.79 10.49
CA ARG A 74 -16.74 13.54 11.81
C ARG A 74 -17.72 12.98 12.84
N ALA A 75 -18.98 13.43 12.80
CA ALA A 75 -20.01 12.99 13.73
C ALA A 75 -20.54 11.59 13.39
N GLN A 76 -20.75 11.30 12.10
CA GLN A 76 -21.41 10.08 11.63
C GLN A 76 -20.43 8.93 11.34
N ARG A 77 -19.26 9.25 10.78
CA ARG A 77 -18.22 8.31 10.33
C ARG A 77 -16.84 8.78 10.82
N PRO A 78 -16.61 8.78 12.15
CA PRO A 78 -15.41 9.35 12.75
C PRO A 78 -14.11 8.69 12.29
N PHE A 79 -14.09 7.38 12.01
CA PHE A 79 -12.88 6.72 11.52
C PHE A 79 -12.55 7.13 10.08
N VAL A 80 -13.55 7.18 9.18
CA VAL A 80 -13.37 7.67 7.81
C VAL A 80 -12.95 9.13 7.81
N TRP A 81 -13.57 9.98 8.64
CA TRP A 81 -13.13 11.37 8.79
C TRP A 81 -11.65 11.46 9.10
N LYS A 82 -11.16 10.67 10.07
CA LYS A 82 -9.75 10.62 10.44
C LYS A 82 -8.87 10.17 9.26
N ALA A 83 -9.27 9.13 8.56
CA ALA A 83 -8.53 8.61 7.41
C ALA A 83 -8.48 9.61 6.24
N VAL A 84 -9.53 10.40 6.03
CA VAL A 84 -9.57 11.48 5.03
C VAL A 84 -8.62 12.61 5.40
N MET A 85 -8.64 13.06 6.66
CA MET A 85 -7.71 14.10 7.13
C MET A 85 -6.25 13.64 6.98
N LEU A 86 -5.97 12.37 7.30
CA LEU A 86 -4.68 11.74 7.07
C LEU A 86 -4.28 11.75 5.58
N SER A 87 -5.19 11.32 4.70
CA SER A 87 -4.93 11.23 3.25
C SER A 87 -4.65 12.60 2.64
N ALA A 88 -5.48 13.60 2.98
CA ALA A 88 -5.33 14.98 2.50
C ALA A 88 -4.09 15.70 3.07
N SER A 89 -3.49 15.18 4.14
CA SER A 89 -2.26 15.72 4.74
C SER A 89 -0.98 15.11 4.16
N VAL A 90 -1.03 14.41 3.01
CA VAL A 90 0.15 13.76 2.40
C VAL A 90 1.32 14.70 2.10
N PHE A 91 1.11 16.01 2.03
CA PHE A 91 2.17 17.00 1.82
C PHE A 91 2.63 17.70 3.11
N ASP A 92 2.19 17.23 4.28
CA ASP A 92 2.69 17.65 5.59
C ASP A 92 3.20 16.40 6.33
N ALA A 93 4.50 16.11 6.21
CA ALA A 93 5.08 14.88 6.74
C ALA A 93 4.85 14.70 8.25
N THR A 94 5.09 15.75 9.02
CA THR A 94 4.99 15.70 10.48
C THR A 94 3.54 15.49 10.91
N ARG A 95 2.58 16.20 10.29
CA ARG A 95 1.16 16.01 10.59
C ARG A 95 0.69 14.62 10.17
N GLN A 96 0.99 14.21 8.92
CA GLN A 96 0.53 12.94 8.39
C GLN A 96 0.98 11.76 9.26
N SER A 97 2.24 11.75 9.70
CA SER A 97 2.76 10.68 10.57
C SER A 97 2.00 10.61 11.89
N LYS A 98 1.76 11.75 12.56
CA LYS A 98 1.00 11.78 13.82
C LYS A 98 -0.45 11.32 13.63
N LEU A 99 -1.11 11.80 12.57
CA LEU A 99 -2.48 11.40 12.24
C LEU A 99 -2.58 9.89 11.98
N GLY A 100 -1.59 9.31 11.29
CA GLY A 100 -1.56 7.89 10.95
C GLY A 100 -1.30 7.03 12.18
N GLU A 101 -0.38 7.44 13.05
CA GLU A 101 -0.11 6.77 14.33
C GLU A 101 -1.34 6.76 15.25
N GLU A 102 -2.02 7.91 15.40
CA GLU A 102 -3.23 8.00 16.21
C GLU A 102 -4.38 7.18 15.61
N LEU A 103 -4.61 7.25 14.30
CA LEU A 103 -5.64 6.45 13.63
C LEU A 103 -5.36 4.95 13.75
N LEU A 104 -4.12 4.51 13.58
CA LEU A 104 -3.73 3.11 13.76
C LEU A 104 -3.95 2.65 15.21
N ALA A 105 -3.61 3.49 16.19
CA ALA A 105 -3.83 3.19 17.60
C ALA A 105 -5.33 3.07 17.93
N ASP A 106 -6.16 3.98 17.40
CA ASP A 106 -7.61 3.93 17.57
C ASP A 106 -8.22 2.69 16.92
N ILE A 107 -7.79 2.33 15.70
CA ILE A 107 -8.22 1.10 15.02
C ILE A 107 -7.80 -0.14 15.84
N GLY A 108 -6.58 -0.16 16.36
CA GLY A 108 -6.08 -1.27 17.18
C GLY A 108 -6.89 -1.44 18.47
N LYS A 109 -7.17 -0.34 19.17
CA LYS A 109 -8.02 -0.35 20.36
C LYS A 109 -9.46 -0.79 20.02
N ALA A 110 -10.06 -0.16 19.02
CA ALA A 110 -11.44 -0.41 18.63
C ALA A 110 -11.66 -1.86 18.19
N SER A 111 -10.73 -2.45 17.43
CA SER A 111 -10.87 -3.83 16.92
C SER A 111 -10.55 -4.90 17.96
N ILE A 112 -9.49 -4.70 18.77
CA ILE A 112 -8.98 -5.75 19.65
C ILE A 112 -9.53 -5.61 21.08
N VAL A 113 -9.48 -4.41 21.62
CA VAL A 113 -9.89 -4.16 23.02
C VAL A 113 -11.40 -4.06 23.11
N ASP A 114 -12.00 -3.24 22.24
CA ASP A 114 -13.42 -2.94 22.30
C ASP A 114 -14.25 -3.95 21.46
N GLY A 115 -13.61 -4.72 20.57
CA GLY A 115 -14.28 -5.70 19.71
C GLY A 115 -15.25 -5.08 18.69
N THR A 116 -15.09 -3.79 18.40
CA THR A 116 -15.97 -3.04 17.48
C THR A 116 -15.66 -3.35 16.03
N ARG A 117 -16.71 -3.40 15.22
CA ARG A 117 -16.65 -3.63 13.78
C ARG A 117 -17.80 -2.87 13.12
N SER A 118 -17.44 -1.89 12.30
CA SER A 118 -18.39 -1.07 11.54
C SER A 118 -17.90 -0.87 10.11
N LEU A 119 -18.79 -0.44 9.22
CA LEU A 119 -18.40 -0.06 7.87
C LEU A 119 -17.47 1.17 7.89
N ASP A 120 -17.75 2.16 8.74
CA ASP A 120 -16.86 3.30 8.99
C ASP A 120 -15.42 2.84 9.30
N MET A 121 -15.26 1.90 10.23
CA MET A 121 -13.94 1.39 10.58
C MET A 121 -13.27 0.62 9.43
N LEU A 122 -14.02 -0.21 8.69
CA LEU A 122 -13.48 -0.93 7.53
C LEU A 122 -12.95 0.03 6.46
N GLN A 123 -13.75 1.02 6.06
CA GLN A 123 -13.37 2.00 5.06
C GLN A 123 -12.18 2.86 5.52
N ALA A 124 -12.08 3.16 6.82
CA ALA A 124 -10.93 3.84 7.38
C ALA A 124 -9.66 2.98 7.36
N VAL A 125 -9.77 1.67 7.63
CA VAL A 125 -8.66 0.72 7.47
C VAL A 125 -8.19 0.69 6.02
N GLU A 126 -9.11 0.64 5.05
CA GLU A 126 -8.78 0.66 3.63
C GLU A 126 -8.03 1.94 3.22
N LEU A 127 -8.52 3.10 3.64
CA LEU A 127 -7.86 4.39 3.38
C LEU A 127 -6.50 4.51 4.08
N LEU A 128 -6.37 4.01 5.32
CA LEU A 128 -5.11 3.97 6.05
C LEU A 128 -4.07 3.12 5.29
N ILE A 129 -4.44 1.92 4.86
CA ILE A 129 -3.56 1.06 4.07
C ILE A 129 -3.24 1.74 2.72
N GLY A 130 -4.23 2.31 2.03
CA GLY A 130 -4.06 2.90 0.71
C GLY A 130 -3.15 4.14 0.68
N TRP A 131 -3.25 5.00 1.69
CA TRP A 131 -2.61 6.33 1.73
C TRP A 131 -1.49 6.49 2.76
N TRP A 132 -1.28 5.52 3.65
CA TRP A 132 -0.20 5.57 4.66
C TRP A 132 0.69 4.32 4.64
N TYR A 133 0.66 3.56 3.54
CA TYR A 133 1.41 2.31 3.37
C TYR A 133 2.91 2.44 3.68
N PHE A 134 3.59 3.49 3.22
CA PHE A 134 5.05 3.64 3.39
C PHE A 134 5.49 3.76 4.87
N ALA A 135 4.58 4.18 5.76
CA ALA A 135 4.85 4.35 7.18
C ALA A 135 4.48 3.11 8.00
N LEU A 136 3.69 2.19 7.42
CA LEU A 136 3.32 0.94 8.05
C LEU A 136 4.49 -0.05 7.99
N LYS A 137 4.68 -0.78 9.09
CA LYS A 137 5.56 -1.95 9.13
C LYS A 137 4.87 -3.13 8.45
N SER A 138 5.61 -4.03 7.83
CA SER A 138 5.04 -5.20 7.14
C SER A 138 4.07 -6.04 8.01
N PRO A 139 4.36 -6.35 9.29
CA PRO A 139 3.39 -7.04 10.14
C PRO A 139 2.11 -6.23 10.36
N GLN A 140 2.20 -4.90 10.41
CA GLN A 140 1.03 -4.02 10.52
C GLN A 140 0.19 -4.08 9.23
N VAL A 141 0.82 -3.99 8.05
CA VAL A 141 0.13 -4.13 6.76
C VAL A 141 -0.62 -5.46 6.69
N THR A 142 0.08 -6.56 6.99
CA THR A 142 -0.50 -7.91 6.96
C THR A 142 -1.67 -8.04 7.94
N ASN A 143 -1.50 -7.57 9.18
CA ASN A 143 -2.56 -7.60 10.20
C ASN A 143 -3.76 -6.73 9.82
N LEU A 144 -3.55 -5.55 9.24
CA LEU A 144 -4.63 -4.67 8.79
C LEU A 144 -5.40 -5.26 7.62
N LEU A 145 -4.72 -5.91 6.66
CA LEU A 145 -5.37 -6.63 5.57
C LEU A 145 -6.21 -7.82 6.07
N PHE A 146 -5.70 -8.59 7.04
CA PHE A 146 -6.47 -9.66 7.65
C PHE A 146 -7.62 -9.14 8.52
N LEU A 147 -7.45 -8.01 9.19
CA LEU A 147 -8.51 -7.34 9.92
C LEU A 147 -9.62 -6.90 8.96
N ALA A 148 -9.28 -6.23 7.85
CA ALA A 148 -10.25 -5.82 6.83
C ALA A 148 -10.99 -7.02 6.22
N ARG A 149 -10.27 -8.11 5.92
CA ARG A 149 -10.86 -9.38 5.46
C ARG A 149 -11.82 -9.97 6.50
N SER A 150 -11.40 -10.04 7.76
CA SER A 150 -12.25 -10.51 8.86
C SER A 150 -13.51 -9.65 8.96
N MET A 151 -13.36 -8.32 8.82
CA MET A 151 -14.42 -7.33 8.76
C MET A 151 -15.38 -7.48 7.57
N CYS A 152 -15.04 -8.29 6.57
CA CYS A 152 -15.92 -8.67 5.46
C CYS A 152 -16.74 -9.96 5.68
N VAL A 153 -16.34 -10.87 6.57
CA VAL A 153 -16.98 -12.21 6.72
C VAL A 153 -18.48 -12.17 7.11
N ASN A 154 -18.96 -11.09 7.72
CA ASN A 154 -20.35 -10.88 8.13
C ASN A 154 -20.97 -9.64 7.45
N LEU A 155 -20.40 -9.14 6.34
CA LEU A 155 -20.91 -7.91 5.71
C LEU A 155 -22.36 -8.08 5.23
N SER A 156 -22.78 -9.29 4.85
CA SER A 156 -24.17 -9.61 4.54
C SER A 156 -25.10 -9.48 5.76
N ALA A 157 -24.64 -9.81 6.98
CA ALA A 157 -25.41 -9.56 8.20
C ALA A 157 -25.48 -8.06 8.55
N MET A 158 -24.52 -7.25 8.09
CA MET A 158 -24.57 -5.78 8.17
C MET A 158 -25.58 -5.18 7.18
N SER A 159 -25.86 -5.86 6.06
CA SER A 159 -26.91 -5.47 5.09
C SER A 159 -28.30 -6.02 5.42
N TYR A 160 -28.41 -7.14 6.16
CA TYR A 160 -29.71 -7.74 6.54
C TYR A 160 -30.14 -7.44 7.98
N GLY A 161 -29.22 -7.00 8.86
CA GLY A 161 -29.53 -6.55 10.22
C GLY A 161 -30.11 -5.14 10.29
N SER A 162 -30.01 -4.38 9.20
CA SER A 162 -30.57 -3.05 8.99
C SER A 162 -31.84 -3.14 8.13
N GLN A 163 -32.91 -3.72 8.68
CA GLN A 163 -34.28 -3.39 8.23
C GLN A 163 -34.69 -1.95 8.59
N GLY A 164 -33.74 -1.10 8.97
CA GLY A 164 -33.83 0.35 8.83
C GLY A 164 -32.59 0.80 8.06
N GLU A 165 -32.80 1.41 6.89
CA GLU A 165 -31.78 2.14 6.15
C GLU A 165 -31.05 3.06 7.13
N ASP A 166 -29.80 2.75 7.48
CA ASP A 166 -28.97 3.73 8.18
C ASP A 166 -28.72 4.85 7.15
N PRO A 167 -29.32 6.05 7.31
CA PRO A 167 -29.23 7.11 6.31
C PRO A 167 -27.79 7.61 6.11
N THR A 168 -26.86 7.16 6.96
CA THR A 168 -25.44 7.49 6.92
C THR A 168 -24.70 6.86 5.72
N TYR A 169 -25.20 5.75 5.16
CA TYR A 169 -24.50 4.98 4.13
C TYR A 169 -25.30 4.83 2.84
N GLY A 170 -24.61 4.87 1.70
CA GLY A 170 -25.19 4.57 0.41
C GLY A 170 -25.50 3.07 0.25
N PRO A 171 -26.44 2.71 -0.63
CA PRO A 171 -26.88 1.32 -0.81
C PRO A 171 -25.77 0.36 -1.26
N LEU A 172 -24.72 0.88 -1.91
CA LEU A 172 -23.59 0.08 -2.42
C LEU A 172 -22.30 0.25 -1.62
N ASP A 173 -22.26 1.06 -0.57
CA ASP A 173 -21.02 1.35 0.17
C ASP A 173 -20.38 0.10 0.76
N HIS A 174 -21.20 -0.84 1.25
CA HIS A 174 -20.73 -2.13 1.73
C HIS A 174 -20.12 -2.99 0.61
N LEU A 175 -20.71 -2.98 -0.59
CA LEU A 175 -20.20 -3.76 -1.73
C LEU A 175 -18.89 -3.17 -2.25
N ARG A 176 -18.78 -1.83 -2.29
CA ARG A 176 -17.53 -1.14 -2.64
C ARG A 176 -16.43 -1.40 -1.63
N ALA A 177 -16.74 -1.35 -0.32
CA ALA A 177 -15.77 -1.72 0.71
C ALA A 177 -15.32 -3.19 0.57
N TYR A 178 -16.23 -4.13 0.34
CA TYR A 178 -15.83 -5.52 0.07
C TYR A 178 -14.84 -5.62 -1.12
N ALA A 179 -15.14 -4.91 -2.22
CA ALA A 179 -14.27 -4.85 -3.38
C ALA A 179 -12.93 -4.16 -3.09
N GLY A 180 -12.91 -3.09 -2.28
CA GLY A 180 -11.72 -2.37 -1.85
C GLY A 180 -10.80 -3.22 -0.99
N THR A 181 -11.38 -3.95 -0.04
CA THR A 181 -10.66 -4.94 0.77
C THR A 181 -10.02 -6.00 -0.13
N TYR A 182 -10.75 -6.54 -1.11
CA TYR A 182 -10.20 -7.48 -2.09
C TYR A 182 -9.04 -6.85 -2.89
N TYR A 183 -9.23 -5.66 -3.43
CA TYR A 183 -8.24 -4.95 -4.24
C TYR A 183 -6.91 -4.74 -3.48
N LEU A 184 -6.97 -4.23 -2.26
CA LEU A 184 -5.77 -4.02 -1.42
C LEU A 184 -5.08 -5.34 -1.04
N ASN A 185 -5.87 -6.39 -0.75
CA ASN A 185 -5.36 -7.72 -0.43
C ASN A 185 -4.59 -8.30 -1.63
N THR A 186 -5.18 -8.22 -2.83
CA THR A 186 -4.59 -8.81 -4.03
C THR A 186 -3.33 -8.08 -4.47
N ILE A 187 -3.27 -6.75 -4.42
CA ILE A 187 -2.03 -5.99 -4.75
C ILE A 187 -0.85 -6.49 -3.92
N VAL A 188 -1.04 -6.57 -2.59
CA VAL A 188 0.05 -6.92 -1.66
C VAL A 188 0.42 -8.40 -1.77
N PHE A 189 -0.55 -9.32 -1.76
CA PHE A 189 -0.24 -10.76 -1.71
C PHE A 189 0.18 -11.36 -3.05
N THR A 190 -0.20 -10.74 -4.17
CA THR A 190 0.27 -11.17 -5.49
C THR A 190 1.75 -10.88 -5.66
N THR A 191 2.17 -9.65 -5.35
CA THR A 191 3.57 -9.22 -5.43
C THR A 191 4.46 -9.91 -4.39
N ASN A 192 3.90 -10.26 -3.23
CA ASN A 192 4.58 -11.06 -2.21
C ASN A 192 4.56 -12.58 -2.47
N LYS A 193 3.96 -13.06 -3.58
CA LYS A 193 3.88 -14.48 -3.96
C LYS A 193 3.26 -15.37 -2.87
N LYS A 194 2.20 -14.89 -2.19
CA LYS A 194 1.46 -15.62 -1.13
C LYS A 194 0.02 -15.95 -1.57
N PRO A 195 -0.19 -16.86 -2.56
CA PRO A 195 -1.51 -17.11 -3.12
C PRO A 195 -2.48 -17.84 -2.18
N ASP A 196 -1.96 -18.50 -1.15
CA ASP A 196 -2.73 -19.16 -0.09
C ASP A 196 -3.53 -18.18 0.78
N VAL A 197 -3.14 -16.90 0.76
CA VAL A 197 -3.73 -15.84 1.60
C VAL A 197 -4.85 -15.07 0.87
N PHE A 198 -5.07 -15.32 -0.42
CA PHE A 198 -6.08 -14.58 -1.19
C PHE A 198 -7.50 -14.75 -0.64
N MET A 199 -8.30 -13.71 -0.87
CA MET A 199 -9.73 -13.73 -0.59
C MET A 199 -10.49 -14.61 -1.59
N ASN A 200 -11.57 -15.23 -1.13
CA ASN A 200 -12.48 -15.99 -1.99
C ASN A 200 -13.26 -15.01 -2.89
N THR A 201 -13.31 -15.30 -4.19
CA THR A 201 -13.92 -14.42 -5.20
C THR A 201 -15.44 -14.60 -5.35
N THR A 202 -16.06 -15.61 -4.74
CA THR A 202 -17.51 -15.89 -4.90
C THR A 202 -18.38 -14.69 -4.49
N GLN A 203 -18.06 -14.08 -3.35
CA GLN A 203 -18.78 -12.89 -2.87
C GLN A 203 -18.40 -11.64 -3.68
N LEU A 204 -17.14 -11.54 -4.13
CA LEU A 204 -16.68 -10.46 -4.99
C LEU A 204 -17.44 -10.41 -6.32
N ASP A 205 -17.72 -11.58 -6.92
CA ASP A 205 -18.46 -11.68 -8.17
C ASP A 205 -19.90 -11.17 -8.01
N TYR A 206 -20.52 -11.45 -6.85
CA TYR A 206 -21.82 -10.88 -6.50
C TYR A 206 -21.73 -9.35 -6.35
N CYS A 207 -20.78 -8.84 -5.55
CA CYS A 207 -20.59 -7.40 -5.36
C CYS A 207 -20.38 -6.68 -6.69
N SER A 208 -19.51 -7.22 -7.55
CA SER A 208 -19.19 -6.65 -8.86
C SER A 208 -20.40 -6.62 -9.79
N LYS A 209 -21.21 -7.69 -9.82
CA LYS A 209 -22.44 -7.73 -10.62
C LYS A 209 -23.45 -6.68 -10.17
N VAL A 210 -23.66 -6.51 -8.87
CA VAL A 210 -24.62 -5.53 -8.34
C VAL A 210 -24.14 -4.10 -8.59
N ILE A 211 -22.86 -3.82 -8.34
CA ILE A 211 -22.25 -2.50 -8.64
C ILE A 211 -22.38 -2.20 -10.14
N GLN A 212 -22.00 -3.14 -11.01
CA GLN A 212 -22.06 -2.94 -12.46
C GLN A 212 -23.49 -2.79 -13.00
N ALA A 213 -24.49 -3.43 -12.38
CA ALA A 213 -25.89 -3.28 -12.78
C ALA A 213 -26.49 -1.94 -12.34
N THR A 214 -26.00 -1.37 -11.25
CA THR A 214 -26.58 -0.17 -10.62
C THR A 214 -25.87 1.11 -11.07
N MET A 215 -24.52 1.10 -11.10
CA MET A 215 -23.68 2.23 -11.52
C MET A 215 -24.07 3.54 -10.82
N GLU A 216 -24.10 3.53 -9.49
CA GLU A 216 -24.54 4.68 -8.69
C GLU A 216 -23.59 5.87 -8.85
N TYR A 217 -22.28 5.64 -9.00
CA TYR A 217 -21.30 6.69 -9.30
C TYR A 217 -20.54 6.40 -10.61
N PRO A 218 -20.14 7.43 -11.38
CA PRO A 218 -19.31 7.23 -12.57
C PRO A 218 -18.00 6.48 -12.28
N SER A 219 -17.44 6.64 -11.07
CA SER A 219 -16.24 5.93 -10.62
C SER A 219 -16.44 4.42 -10.47
N ASP A 220 -17.68 3.92 -10.42
CA ASP A 220 -17.96 2.49 -10.36
C ASP A 220 -17.44 1.76 -11.61
N GLU A 221 -17.42 2.40 -12.77
CA GLU A 221 -16.87 1.79 -14.01
C GLU A 221 -15.38 1.51 -13.85
N TYR A 222 -14.65 2.50 -13.33
CA TYR A 222 -13.23 2.40 -13.04
C TYR A 222 -12.94 1.34 -11.97
N LEU A 223 -13.72 1.33 -10.89
CA LEU A 223 -13.66 0.31 -9.84
C LEU A 223 -13.76 -1.11 -10.43
N ILE A 224 -14.72 -1.34 -11.32
CA ILE A 224 -14.91 -2.66 -11.94
C ILE A 224 -13.68 -3.08 -12.75
N GLN A 225 -13.03 -2.16 -13.48
CA GLN A 225 -11.81 -2.50 -14.20
C GLN A 225 -10.62 -2.79 -13.27
N LEU A 226 -10.50 -2.05 -12.15
CA LEU A 226 -9.49 -2.33 -11.12
C LEU A 226 -9.66 -3.73 -10.52
N ILE A 227 -10.90 -4.16 -10.27
CA ILE A 227 -11.17 -5.50 -9.76
C ILE A 227 -10.81 -6.58 -10.78
N LYS A 228 -11.20 -6.40 -12.04
CA LYS A 228 -10.93 -7.38 -13.10
C LYS A 228 -9.43 -7.61 -13.32
N VAL A 229 -8.62 -6.54 -13.38
CA VAL A 229 -7.17 -6.71 -13.54
C VAL A 229 -6.54 -7.41 -12.33
N GLN A 230 -7.00 -7.12 -11.11
CA GLN A 230 -6.52 -7.81 -9.92
C GLN A 230 -6.98 -9.29 -9.86
N GLN A 231 -8.19 -9.62 -10.34
CA GLN A 231 -8.62 -11.01 -10.50
C GLN A 231 -7.72 -11.79 -11.47
N LEU A 232 -7.33 -11.17 -12.60
CA LEU A 232 -6.36 -11.77 -13.52
C LEU A 232 -5.00 -12.00 -12.85
N SER A 233 -4.47 -11.01 -12.13
CA SER A 233 -3.23 -11.13 -11.36
C SER A 233 -3.28 -12.26 -10.32
N GLN A 234 -4.38 -12.38 -9.57
CA GLN A 234 -4.60 -13.47 -8.61
C GLN A 234 -4.63 -14.84 -9.30
N ASN A 235 -5.34 -14.96 -10.43
CA ASN A 235 -5.46 -16.20 -11.18
C ASN A 235 -4.09 -16.65 -11.72
N ILE A 236 -3.32 -15.72 -12.28
CA ILE A 236 -1.94 -15.95 -12.72
C ILE A 236 -1.10 -16.45 -11.54
N SER A 237 -1.08 -15.72 -10.42
CA SER A 237 -0.28 -16.08 -9.23
C SER A 237 -0.62 -17.48 -8.71
N THR A 238 -1.92 -17.81 -8.63
CA THR A 238 -2.39 -19.11 -8.16
C THR A 238 -1.98 -20.24 -9.11
N ALA A 239 -2.16 -20.04 -10.42
CA ALA A 239 -1.80 -21.03 -11.43
C ALA A 239 -0.28 -21.28 -11.48
N MET A 240 0.53 -20.23 -11.32
CA MET A 240 1.98 -20.34 -11.45
C MET A 240 2.68 -20.93 -10.22
N VAL A 241 2.06 -20.87 -9.03
CA VAL A 241 2.59 -21.51 -7.81
C VAL A 241 2.22 -22.99 -7.71
N GLY A 242 1.07 -23.41 -8.24
CA GLY A 242 0.54 -24.77 -8.11
C GLY A 242 1.25 -25.87 -8.93
N ASN A 243 2.16 -25.53 -9.84
CA ASN A 243 2.71 -26.50 -10.81
C ASN A 243 3.85 -27.39 -10.30
N GLY A 244 4.17 -27.38 -9.00
CA GLY A 244 5.14 -28.32 -8.42
C GLY A 244 4.61 -29.77 -8.34
N MET A 245 3.29 -29.97 -8.28
CA MET A 245 2.63 -31.27 -8.06
C MET A 245 1.32 -31.40 -8.87
N ALA A 246 1.29 -30.93 -10.11
CA ALA A 246 0.09 -31.02 -10.93
C ALA A 246 -0.19 -32.49 -11.32
N PRO A 247 -1.44 -32.99 -11.18
CA PRO A 247 -1.80 -34.34 -11.64
C PRO A 247 -1.58 -34.49 -13.15
N ALA A 248 -1.50 -35.73 -13.63
CA ALA A 248 -1.21 -36.13 -15.02
C ALA A 248 -2.16 -35.57 -16.11
N MET A 249 -3.12 -34.72 -15.74
CA MET A 249 -4.15 -34.08 -16.57
C MET A 249 -4.01 -32.55 -16.63
N SER A 250 -2.87 -31.99 -16.23
CA SER A 250 -2.61 -30.54 -16.32
C SER A 250 -2.19 -30.12 -17.72
N LEU A 251 -2.64 -28.93 -18.15
CA LEU A 251 -2.23 -28.32 -19.42
C LEU A 251 -0.71 -28.05 -19.41
N PRO A 252 0.00 -28.20 -20.54
CA PRO A 252 1.39 -27.79 -20.66
C PRO A 252 1.57 -26.33 -20.24
N LEU A 253 2.65 -26.01 -19.51
CA LEU A 253 2.92 -24.67 -18.98
C LEU A 253 2.88 -23.59 -20.08
N VAL A 254 3.39 -23.88 -21.27
CA VAL A 254 3.37 -22.96 -22.42
C VAL A 254 1.93 -22.60 -22.82
N MET A 255 1.00 -23.57 -22.79
CA MET A 255 -0.42 -23.29 -23.06
C MET A 255 -1.03 -22.43 -21.97
N VAL A 256 -0.70 -22.68 -20.70
CA VAL A 256 -1.19 -21.87 -19.57
C VAL A 256 -0.70 -20.42 -19.72
N ILE A 257 0.57 -20.22 -20.09
CA ILE A 257 1.13 -18.88 -20.34
C ILE A 257 0.38 -18.18 -21.48
N GLN A 258 0.18 -18.88 -22.61
CA GLN A 258 -0.53 -18.30 -23.75
C GLN A 258 -1.97 -17.92 -23.39
N THR A 259 -2.70 -18.77 -22.69
CA THR A 259 -4.08 -18.47 -22.26
C THR A 259 -4.14 -17.20 -21.42
N PHE A 260 -3.25 -17.05 -20.43
CA PHE A 260 -3.25 -15.83 -19.62
C PHE A 260 -2.78 -14.60 -20.39
N GLN A 261 -1.86 -14.75 -21.35
CA GLN A 261 -1.50 -13.64 -22.24
C GLN A 261 -2.69 -13.20 -23.09
N ASP A 262 -3.45 -14.14 -23.67
CA ASP A 262 -4.66 -13.85 -24.44
C ASP A 262 -5.74 -13.19 -23.57
N GLU A 263 -5.89 -13.60 -22.31
CA GLU A 263 -6.80 -12.97 -21.35
C GLU A 263 -6.40 -11.53 -21.01
N LEU A 264 -5.10 -11.27 -20.81
CA LEU A 264 -4.57 -9.92 -20.56
C LEU A 264 -4.75 -9.02 -21.78
N ASP A 265 -4.48 -9.52 -22.98
CA ASP A 265 -4.65 -8.79 -24.24
C ASP A 265 -6.13 -8.47 -24.48
N THR A 266 -7.01 -9.43 -24.21
CA THR A 266 -8.47 -9.26 -24.28
C THR A 266 -8.95 -8.21 -23.28
N PHE A 267 -8.44 -8.26 -22.04
CA PHE A 267 -8.78 -7.28 -21.02
C PHE A 267 -8.35 -5.88 -21.46
N ARG A 268 -7.10 -5.71 -21.90
CA ARG A 268 -6.55 -4.44 -22.39
C ARG A 268 -7.39 -3.89 -23.55
N ALA A 269 -7.76 -4.73 -24.51
CA ALA A 269 -8.59 -4.34 -25.66
C ALA A 269 -10.05 -4.02 -25.29
N SER A 270 -10.55 -4.58 -24.18
CA SER A 270 -11.92 -4.37 -23.69
C SER A 270 -12.10 -3.08 -22.86
N LEU A 271 -11.02 -2.39 -22.51
CA LEU A 271 -11.07 -1.19 -21.70
C LEU A 271 -11.88 -0.08 -22.41
N PRO A 272 -12.77 0.63 -21.69
CA PRO A 272 -13.44 1.81 -22.21
C PRO A 272 -12.42 2.85 -22.72
N PRO A 273 -12.70 3.60 -23.80
CA PRO A 273 -11.73 4.54 -24.38
C PRO A 273 -11.18 5.59 -23.40
N HIS A 274 -12.00 6.01 -22.44
CA HIS A 274 -11.61 6.99 -21.41
C HIS A 274 -10.75 6.38 -20.29
N LEU A 275 -10.73 5.04 -20.15
CA LEU A 275 -9.89 4.30 -19.20
C LEU A 275 -8.67 3.64 -19.85
N ALA A 276 -8.63 3.53 -21.18
CA ALA A 276 -7.54 2.91 -21.92
C ALA A 276 -6.15 3.54 -21.67
N HIS A 277 -6.13 4.81 -21.24
CA HIS A 277 -4.90 5.54 -20.91
C HIS A 277 -4.74 5.79 -19.40
N SER A 278 -5.50 5.09 -18.55
CA SER A 278 -5.36 5.20 -17.10
C SER A 278 -4.00 4.64 -16.67
N PRO A 279 -3.10 5.46 -16.08
CA PRO A 279 -1.78 4.99 -15.67
C PRO A 279 -1.85 3.83 -14.68
N THR A 280 -2.81 3.88 -13.74
CA THR A 280 -3.00 2.82 -12.75
C THR A 280 -3.38 1.48 -13.40
N LEU A 281 -4.32 1.46 -14.35
CA LEU A 281 -4.72 0.23 -15.03
C LEU A 281 -3.57 -0.33 -15.88
N LEU A 282 -2.87 0.54 -16.61
CA LEU A 282 -1.74 0.12 -17.44
C LEU A 282 -0.58 -0.43 -16.59
N CYS A 283 -0.28 0.19 -15.44
CA CYS A 283 0.68 -0.36 -14.47
C CYS A 283 0.24 -1.73 -13.95
N HIS A 284 -1.03 -1.91 -13.59
CA HIS A 284 -1.54 -3.21 -13.13
C HIS A 284 -1.45 -4.29 -14.20
N ILE A 285 -1.72 -3.95 -15.47
CA ILE A 285 -1.54 -4.87 -16.59
C ILE A 285 -0.06 -5.25 -16.74
N ALA A 286 0.85 -4.28 -16.72
CA ALA A 286 2.28 -4.52 -16.83
C ALA A 286 2.81 -5.39 -15.67
N VAL A 287 2.28 -5.21 -14.46
CA VAL A 287 2.59 -6.06 -13.29
C VAL A 287 2.06 -7.48 -13.50
N ALA A 288 0.82 -7.65 -13.98
CA ALA A 288 0.24 -8.97 -14.28
C ALA A 288 1.04 -9.71 -15.36
N GLU A 289 1.46 -9.00 -16.41
CA GLU A 289 2.34 -9.51 -17.46
C GLU A 289 3.71 -9.92 -16.90
N THR A 290 4.29 -9.11 -16.01
CA THR A 290 5.55 -9.44 -15.34
C THR A 290 5.40 -10.69 -14.47
N LEU A 291 4.31 -10.80 -13.69
CA LEU A 291 4.00 -11.97 -12.86
C LEU A 291 3.85 -13.26 -13.67
N LEU A 292 3.29 -13.17 -14.88
CA LEU A 292 3.14 -14.28 -15.80
C LEU A 292 4.50 -14.78 -16.31
N LYS A 293 5.45 -13.86 -16.51
CA LYS A 293 6.74 -14.12 -17.18
C LYS A 293 7.88 -14.35 -16.19
N ASP A 294 7.76 -13.89 -14.93
CA ASP A 294 8.81 -14.00 -13.92
C ASP A 294 9.12 -15.44 -13.47
N LEU A 295 8.22 -16.39 -13.75
CA LEU A 295 8.48 -17.81 -13.56
C LEU A 295 9.72 -18.28 -14.34
N ALA A 296 10.02 -17.62 -15.47
CA ALA A 296 11.17 -17.91 -16.31
C ALA A 296 12.51 -17.64 -15.62
N ILE A 297 12.51 -16.88 -14.53
CA ILE A 297 13.67 -16.63 -13.69
C ILE A 297 14.02 -17.89 -12.86
N SER A 298 13.04 -18.74 -12.54
CA SER A 298 13.24 -19.94 -11.72
C SER A 298 13.72 -21.14 -12.56
N ASP A 299 14.94 -21.62 -12.29
CA ASP A 299 15.49 -22.83 -12.94
C ASP A 299 14.63 -24.06 -12.67
N GLN A 300 14.11 -24.19 -11.45
CA GLN A 300 13.29 -25.34 -11.03
C GLN A 300 11.99 -25.47 -11.84
N ARG A 301 11.40 -24.34 -12.27
CA ARG A 301 10.16 -24.33 -13.06
C ARG A 301 10.41 -24.46 -14.56
N CYS A 302 11.62 -24.15 -15.01
CA CYS A 302 11.98 -24.08 -16.43
C CYS A 302 13.07 -25.09 -16.78
N HIS A 303 12.93 -26.32 -16.29
CA HIS A 303 13.85 -27.39 -16.64
C HIS A 303 13.86 -27.61 -18.17
N PRO A 304 15.04 -27.79 -18.81
CA PRO A 304 15.15 -27.90 -20.27
C PRO A 304 14.30 -29.01 -20.91
N GLU A 305 13.92 -30.03 -20.15
CA GLU A 305 13.03 -31.11 -20.60
C GLU A 305 11.58 -30.67 -20.82
N HIS A 306 11.14 -29.64 -20.10
CA HIS A 306 9.76 -29.13 -20.14
C HIS A 306 9.66 -27.79 -20.88
N MET A 307 10.75 -27.02 -20.92
CA MET A 307 10.81 -25.73 -21.60
C MET A 307 12.16 -25.58 -22.30
N PRO A 308 12.20 -25.58 -23.64
CA PRO A 308 13.41 -25.28 -24.39
C PRO A 308 14.01 -23.94 -23.97
N VAL A 309 15.35 -23.86 -23.96
CA VAL A 309 16.07 -22.62 -23.57
C VAL A 309 15.66 -21.44 -24.45
N SER A 310 15.36 -21.65 -25.73
CA SER A 310 14.85 -20.60 -26.63
C SER A 310 13.57 -19.95 -26.12
N ASP A 311 12.64 -20.77 -25.62
CA ASP A 311 11.31 -20.34 -25.21
C ASP A 311 11.43 -19.63 -23.85
N ARG A 312 12.29 -20.16 -22.97
CA ARG A 312 12.67 -19.49 -21.71
C ARG A 312 13.26 -18.10 -21.97
N LEU A 313 14.19 -17.97 -22.92
CA LEU A 313 14.79 -16.69 -23.30
C LEU A 313 13.72 -15.71 -23.82
N GLN A 314 12.78 -16.18 -24.64
CA GLN A 314 11.67 -15.34 -25.13
C GLN A 314 10.80 -14.80 -23.98
N LEU A 315 10.48 -15.64 -22.99
CA LEU A 315 9.73 -15.21 -21.80
C LEU A 315 10.51 -14.17 -20.98
N LEU A 316 11.80 -14.37 -20.77
CA LEU A 316 12.65 -13.42 -20.05
C LEU A 316 12.74 -12.07 -20.76
N TRP A 317 12.89 -12.05 -22.09
CA TRP A 317 12.85 -10.80 -22.88
C TRP A 317 11.48 -10.13 -22.85
N SER A 318 10.40 -10.92 -22.86
CA SER A 318 9.04 -10.39 -22.69
C SER A 318 8.83 -9.79 -21.29
N CYS A 319 9.45 -10.37 -20.27
CA CYS A 319 9.47 -9.82 -18.91
C CYS A 319 10.16 -8.45 -18.87
N ILE A 320 11.33 -8.31 -19.51
CA ILE A 320 12.03 -7.01 -19.65
C ILE A 320 11.12 -5.96 -20.29
N LYS A 321 10.44 -6.31 -21.39
CA LYS A 321 9.49 -5.39 -22.04
C LYS A 321 8.36 -4.94 -21.11
N SER A 322 7.82 -5.86 -20.32
CA SER A 322 6.73 -5.56 -19.36
C SER A 322 7.23 -4.61 -18.25
N LEU A 323 8.45 -4.82 -17.76
CA LEU A 323 9.09 -3.92 -16.79
C LEU A 323 9.33 -2.53 -17.38
N ASN A 324 9.83 -2.44 -18.61
CA ASN A 324 10.03 -1.15 -19.28
C ASN A 324 8.71 -0.41 -19.48
N GLU A 325 7.66 -1.10 -19.92
CA GLU A 325 6.33 -0.50 -20.03
C GLU A 325 5.86 0.05 -18.67
N PHE A 326 6.01 -0.72 -17.59
CA PHE A 326 5.70 -0.26 -16.23
C PHE A 326 6.47 1.01 -15.84
N PHE A 327 7.79 1.04 -16.02
CA PHE A 327 8.61 2.19 -15.63
C PHE A 327 8.32 3.42 -16.50
N GLU A 328 8.09 3.25 -17.80
CA GLU A 328 7.71 4.34 -18.70
C GLU A 328 6.37 4.95 -18.28
N ILE A 329 5.35 4.14 -17.98
CA ILE A 329 4.06 4.63 -17.47
C ILE A 329 4.25 5.35 -16.13
N ARG A 330 5.03 4.74 -15.22
CA ARG A 330 5.23 5.24 -13.85
C ARG A 330 5.94 6.59 -13.81
N PHE A 331 6.87 6.83 -14.74
CA PHE A 331 7.67 8.05 -14.82
C PHE A 331 7.19 9.04 -15.89
N ALA A 332 6.11 8.74 -16.62
CA ALA A 332 5.63 9.56 -17.73
C ALA A 332 5.29 11.01 -17.34
N LYS A 333 4.83 11.24 -16.09
CA LYS A 333 4.44 12.57 -15.60
C LYS A 333 4.96 12.81 -14.19
N PRO A 334 5.48 14.02 -13.89
CA PRO A 334 5.81 14.42 -12.52
C PRO A 334 4.54 14.47 -11.64
N GLU A 335 4.62 14.03 -10.38
CA GLU A 335 3.53 14.12 -9.38
C GLU A 335 3.38 15.54 -8.78
N VAL A 336 3.80 16.58 -9.51
CA VAL A 336 3.90 17.97 -9.02
C VAL A 336 2.53 18.60 -8.73
N GLU A 337 1.47 18.18 -9.45
CA GLU A 337 0.11 18.72 -9.32
C GLU A 337 -0.80 17.89 -8.39
N GLY A 338 -0.33 16.76 -7.88
CA GLY A 338 -1.10 15.84 -7.04
C GLY A 338 -0.67 14.38 -7.20
N PRO A 339 -1.14 13.48 -6.31
CA PRO A 339 -0.85 12.06 -6.44
C PRO A 339 -1.45 11.51 -7.74
N GLN A 340 -0.67 10.68 -8.45
CA GLN A 340 -1.14 9.96 -9.64
C GLN A 340 -1.47 8.49 -9.34
N PHE A 341 -0.89 7.96 -8.27
CA PHE A 341 -1.01 6.57 -7.86
C PHE A 341 -1.34 6.51 -6.37
N LEU A 342 -1.99 5.43 -5.97
CA LEU A 342 -2.12 5.09 -4.55
C LEU A 342 -0.76 4.74 -3.97
N ILE A 343 -0.54 5.12 -2.71
CA ILE A 343 0.75 4.87 -2.05
C ILE A 343 1.01 3.36 -1.89
N ILE A 344 -0.03 2.54 -1.72
CA ILE A 344 0.12 1.06 -1.69
C ILE A 344 0.75 0.47 -2.96
N MET A 345 0.67 1.16 -4.12
CA MET A 345 1.33 0.73 -5.36
C MET A 345 2.86 0.81 -5.27
N ALA A 346 3.42 1.34 -4.17
CA ALA A 346 4.81 1.13 -3.81
C ALA A 346 5.18 -0.36 -3.72
N SER A 347 4.21 -1.25 -3.41
CA SER A 347 4.41 -2.71 -3.45
C SER A 347 4.71 -3.21 -4.87
N ASP A 348 3.97 -2.72 -5.87
CA ASP A 348 4.18 -3.06 -7.27
C ASP A 348 5.53 -2.53 -7.78
N MET A 349 5.89 -1.31 -7.36
CA MET A 349 7.21 -0.73 -7.62
C MET A 349 8.34 -1.59 -7.01
N ALA A 350 8.20 -2.02 -5.75
CA ALA A 350 9.20 -2.87 -5.11
C ALA A 350 9.36 -4.20 -5.87
N TYR A 351 8.24 -4.84 -6.25
CA TYR A 351 8.23 -6.09 -6.99
C TYR A 351 8.91 -5.96 -8.37
N THR A 352 8.61 -4.89 -9.12
CA THR A 352 9.21 -4.65 -10.45
C THR A 352 10.71 -4.35 -10.34
N LEU A 353 11.15 -3.57 -9.35
CA LEU A 353 12.57 -3.34 -9.08
C LEU A 353 13.31 -4.63 -8.72
N ILE A 354 12.74 -5.46 -7.84
CA ILE A 354 13.32 -6.76 -7.45
C ILE A 354 13.41 -7.70 -8.65
N THR A 355 12.38 -7.73 -9.50
CA THR A 355 12.35 -8.57 -10.69
C THR A 355 13.40 -8.11 -11.70
N GLY A 356 13.58 -6.81 -11.89
CA GLY A 356 14.65 -6.24 -12.71
C GLY A 356 16.04 -6.63 -12.21
N ILE A 357 16.30 -6.53 -10.91
CA ILE A 357 17.57 -6.99 -10.30
C ILE A 357 17.78 -8.49 -10.57
N LYS A 358 16.75 -9.32 -10.36
CA LYS A 358 16.85 -10.77 -10.60
C LYS A 358 17.25 -11.09 -12.05
N LEU A 359 16.68 -10.38 -13.03
CA LEU A 359 17.01 -10.55 -14.45
C LEU A 359 18.48 -10.21 -14.76
N LEU A 360 19.06 -9.20 -14.10
CA LEU A 360 20.48 -8.85 -14.22
C LEU A 360 21.43 -9.88 -13.58
N THR A 361 20.95 -10.60 -12.56
CA THR A 361 21.76 -11.61 -11.85
C THR A 361 21.65 -13.02 -12.46
N LEU A 362 20.65 -13.25 -13.31
CA LEU A 362 20.37 -14.57 -13.89
C LEU A 362 21.51 -15.03 -14.81
N GLN A 363 21.99 -16.26 -14.59
CA GLN A 363 23.01 -16.89 -15.42
C GLN A 363 22.36 -17.96 -16.31
N LEU A 364 22.24 -17.68 -17.61
CA LEU A 364 21.62 -18.59 -18.57
C LEU A 364 22.33 -18.51 -19.93
N PRO A 365 22.58 -19.63 -20.63
CA PRO A 365 23.15 -19.59 -21.98
C PRO A 365 22.30 -18.73 -22.93
N GLY A 366 22.95 -17.76 -23.60
CA GLY A 366 22.27 -16.81 -24.50
C GLY A 366 21.61 -15.62 -23.78
N TRP A 367 21.70 -15.52 -22.46
CA TRP A 367 21.27 -14.38 -21.67
C TRP A 367 22.44 -13.43 -21.43
N ASP A 368 22.64 -12.50 -22.37
CA ASP A 368 23.78 -11.58 -22.37
C ASP A 368 23.51 -10.35 -21.50
N LEU A 369 24.33 -10.15 -20.47
CA LEU A 369 24.20 -9.04 -19.52
C LEU A 369 24.27 -7.68 -20.21
N HIS A 370 25.13 -7.52 -21.22
CA HIS A 370 25.26 -6.23 -21.91
C HIS A 370 23.98 -5.83 -22.64
N SER A 371 23.37 -6.77 -23.35
CA SER A 371 22.09 -6.57 -24.03
C SER A 371 20.96 -6.26 -23.05
N ILE A 372 20.96 -6.88 -21.87
CA ILE A 372 19.94 -6.62 -20.83
C ILE A 372 20.08 -5.21 -20.27
N ILE A 373 21.30 -4.73 -19.99
CA ILE A 373 21.52 -3.37 -19.47
C ILE A 373 21.06 -2.31 -20.47
N GLN A 374 21.26 -2.55 -21.78
CA GLN A 374 20.79 -1.62 -22.82
C GLN A 374 19.27 -1.48 -22.84
N GLU A 375 18.55 -2.57 -22.56
CA GLU A 375 17.10 -2.58 -22.54
C GLU A 375 16.54 -2.19 -21.17
N LEU A 376 17.19 -2.56 -20.06
CA LEU A 376 16.74 -2.37 -18.69
C LEU A 376 17.86 -1.77 -17.83
N ASP A 377 18.04 -0.45 -17.97
CA ASP A 377 19.00 0.30 -17.16
C ASP A 377 18.47 0.53 -15.74
N MET A 378 18.68 -0.47 -14.88
CA MET A 378 18.26 -0.44 -13.48
C MET A 378 18.90 0.70 -12.69
N VAL A 379 20.12 1.13 -13.02
CA VAL A 379 20.79 2.23 -12.32
C VAL A 379 20.04 3.54 -12.57
N THR A 380 19.73 3.83 -13.84
CA THR A 380 18.92 5.00 -14.23
C THR A 380 17.50 4.92 -13.66
N ILE A 381 16.88 3.74 -13.64
CA ILE A 381 15.55 3.54 -13.05
C ILE A 381 15.56 3.86 -11.54
N PHE A 382 16.57 3.36 -10.80
CA PHE A 382 16.74 3.70 -9.40
C PHE A 382 16.95 5.20 -9.20
N ASP A 383 17.80 5.85 -10.02
CA ASP A 383 18.02 7.29 -9.96
C ASP A 383 16.71 8.07 -10.15
N ARG A 384 15.92 7.73 -11.17
CA ARG A 384 14.60 8.37 -11.41
C ARG A 384 13.69 8.22 -10.20
N GLN A 385 13.58 7.02 -9.64
CA GLN A 385 12.73 6.76 -8.48
C GLN A 385 13.23 7.48 -7.21
N ILE A 386 14.54 7.47 -6.96
CA ILE A 386 15.17 8.18 -5.84
C ILE A 386 14.91 9.68 -5.96
N ASN A 387 15.09 10.27 -7.14
CA ASN A 387 14.84 11.68 -7.37
C ASN A 387 13.36 12.03 -7.17
N HIS A 388 12.44 11.21 -7.70
CA HIS A 388 11.01 11.38 -7.46
C HIS A 388 10.68 11.42 -5.96
N VAL A 389 11.16 10.44 -5.19
CA VAL A 389 10.87 10.38 -3.75
C VAL A 389 11.51 11.56 -3.01
N ASN A 390 12.69 12.02 -3.40
CA ASN A 390 13.30 13.23 -2.84
C ASN A 390 12.48 14.49 -3.14
N ASP A 391 11.89 14.62 -4.33
CA ASP A 391 11.01 15.74 -4.66
C ASP A 391 9.76 15.75 -3.76
N VAL A 392 9.16 14.58 -3.52
CA VAL A 392 8.04 14.42 -2.60
C VAL A 392 8.45 14.76 -1.16
N ILE A 393 9.62 14.30 -0.68
CA ILE A 393 10.15 14.67 0.64
C ILE A 393 10.34 16.18 0.76
N ASN A 394 10.92 16.83 -0.26
CA ASN A 394 11.14 18.26 -0.26
C ASN A 394 9.82 19.05 -0.22
N GLN A 395 8.81 18.61 -0.97
CA GLN A 395 7.47 19.19 -0.91
C GLN A 395 6.85 19.03 0.49
N ARG A 396 7.02 17.85 1.10
CA ARG A 396 6.49 17.52 2.43
C ARG A 396 7.15 18.27 3.59
N ARG A 397 8.39 18.75 3.41
CA ARG A 397 9.10 19.58 4.40
C ARG A 397 8.54 21.00 4.52
N SER A 398 7.84 21.48 3.49
CA SER A 398 7.23 22.82 3.47
C SER A 398 5.88 22.91 4.20
N GLY A 399 5.40 21.79 4.78
CA GLY A 399 4.16 21.73 5.54
C GLY A 399 4.13 22.73 6.70
N LEU A 400 2.93 23.23 7.00
CA LEU A 400 2.66 24.28 8.00
C LEU A 400 3.17 23.94 9.42
N LEU A 401 3.51 22.68 9.68
CA LEU A 401 4.08 22.16 10.93
C LEU A 401 5.54 21.69 10.78
N SER A 402 6.46 22.54 10.30
CA SER A 402 7.92 22.32 10.50
C SER A 402 8.72 23.62 10.34
N PRO A 403 9.84 23.88 11.08
CA PRO A 403 10.67 22.95 11.86
C PRO A 403 11.11 23.48 13.25
N ASP A 404 10.87 22.72 14.33
CA ASP A 404 11.81 22.68 15.49
C ASP A 404 11.44 21.66 16.59
N ARG A 405 10.35 20.89 16.46
CA ARG A 405 9.89 20.01 17.56
C ARG A 405 9.58 18.55 17.24
N CYS A 406 9.86 18.04 16.04
CA CYS A 406 9.71 16.61 15.77
C CYS A 406 11.01 16.03 15.23
N ALA A 407 11.72 15.30 16.08
CA ALA A 407 12.89 14.50 15.73
C ALA A 407 12.52 13.21 14.95
N THR A 408 11.28 13.10 14.46
CA THR A 408 10.81 11.94 13.72
C THR A 408 11.18 12.07 12.26
N GLU A 409 12.10 11.21 11.84
CA GLU A 409 12.49 11.04 10.44
C GLU A 409 11.27 10.68 9.57
N ASP A 410 11.13 11.34 8.40
CA ASP A 410 10.11 10.97 7.42
C ASP A 410 10.41 9.54 6.91
N PRO A 411 9.47 8.58 6.98
CA PRO A 411 9.75 7.22 6.53
C PRO A 411 10.18 7.12 5.05
N LEU A 412 9.86 8.11 4.22
CA LEU A 412 10.36 8.19 2.85
C LEU A 412 11.88 8.40 2.78
N GLU A 413 12.50 9.07 3.76
CA GLU A 413 13.96 9.23 3.83
C GLU A 413 14.66 7.88 4.05
N ARG A 414 14.06 7.01 4.88
CA ARG A 414 14.51 5.63 5.04
C ARG A 414 14.41 4.86 3.73
N LEU A 415 13.29 5.00 3.00
CA LEU A 415 13.10 4.35 1.70
C LEU A 415 14.17 4.80 0.68
N VAL A 416 14.51 6.09 0.64
CA VAL A 416 15.57 6.62 -0.23
C VAL A 416 16.92 5.98 0.09
N ARG A 417 17.28 5.84 1.37
CA ARG A 417 18.55 5.18 1.75
C ARG A 417 18.58 3.73 1.29
N LEU A 418 17.49 3.00 1.49
CA LEU A 418 17.36 1.62 1.04
C LEU A 418 17.54 1.49 -0.48
N MET A 419 16.89 2.36 -1.26
CA MET A 419 17.03 2.38 -2.72
C MET A 419 18.45 2.74 -3.17
N ARG A 420 19.12 3.70 -2.52
CA ARG A 420 20.53 4.03 -2.81
C ARG A 420 21.47 2.85 -2.56
N THR A 421 21.25 2.10 -1.49
CA THR A 421 22.08 0.91 -1.24
C THR A 421 21.82 -0.17 -2.30
N ALA A 422 20.55 -0.44 -2.64
CA ALA A 422 20.21 -1.38 -3.71
C ALA A 422 20.81 -0.97 -5.07
N GLN A 423 20.76 0.31 -5.41
CA GLN A 423 21.38 0.85 -6.60
C GLN A 423 22.90 0.68 -6.59
N GLY A 424 23.58 1.00 -5.48
CA GLY A 424 25.03 0.83 -5.35
C GLY A 424 25.46 -0.63 -5.52
N LEU A 425 24.68 -1.56 -4.97
CA LEU A 425 24.82 -2.99 -5.20
C LEU A 425 24.72 -3.32 -6.70
N VAL A 426 23.64 -2.89 -7.37
CA VAL A 426 23.49 -3.08 -8.82
C VAL A 426 24.70 -2.55 -9.59
N SER A 427 25.14 -1.31 -9.33
CA SER A 427 26.32 -0.73 -10.00
C SER A 427 27.59 -1.57 -9.81
N MET A 428 27.84 -2.05 -8.59
CA MET A 428 29.00 -2.93 -8.32
C MET A 428 28.93 -4.24 -9.11
N HIS A 429 27.75 -4.85 -9.25
CA HIS A 429 27.55 -6.05 -10.06
C HIS A 429 27.84 -5.78 -11.54
N LEU A 430 27.40 -4.63 -12.06
CA LEU A 430 27.64 -4.23 -13.45
C LEU A 430 29.12 -3.95 -13.76
N GLU A 431 29.90 -3.48 -12.78
CA GLU A 431 31.34 -3.21 -12.90
C GLU A 431 32.23 -4.47 -12.75
N GLY A 432 31.64 -5.65 -12.60
CA GLY A 432 32.36 -6.92 -12.46
C GLY A 432 32.65 -7.32 -11.01
N GLY A 433 31.98 -6.71 -10.03
CA GLY A 433 31.97 -7.16 -8.65
C GLY A 433 31.37 -8.57 -8.52
N SER A 434 31.88 -9.36 -7.56
CA SER A 434 31.41 -10.73 -7.36
C SER A 434 29.92 -10.76 -6.99
N ALA A 435 29.13 -11.62 -7.66
CA ALA A 435 27.74 -11.91 -7.29
C ALA A 435 27.58 -12.41 -5.83
N LEU A 436 28.66 -12.92 -5.21
CA LEU A 436 28.68 -13.27 -3.78
C LEU A 436 28.70 -12.04 -2.88
N ALA A 437 29.36 -10.94 -3.28
CA ALA A 437 29.31 -9.67 -2.55
C ALA A 437 27.93 -9.00 -2.67
N MET A 438 27.23 -9.25 -3.78
CA MET A 438 25.81 -8.93 -3.92
C MET A 438 24.96 -9.79 -2.97
N GLY A 439 25.17 -11.10 -2.89
CA GLY A 439 24.42 -11.96 -1.96
C GLY A 439 24.61 -11.62 -0.48
N ASP A 440 25.84 -11.29 -0.08
CA ASP A 440 26.21 -10.98 1.32
C ASP A 440 25.88 -9.52 1.67
N GLY A 441 26.14 -8.57 0.77
CA GLY A 441 25.75 -7.16 0.93
C GLY A 441 24.24 -6.95 0.81
N MET A 442 23.55 -7.72 -0.03
CA MET A 442 22.11 -7.82 -0.01
C MET A 442 21.69 -8.53 1.28
N GLY A 443 22.37 -9.58 1.76
CA GLY A 443 22.11 -10.22 3.07
C GLY A 443 22.18 -9.28 4.28
N ASP A 444 23.14 -8.34 4.30
CA ASP A 444 23.30 -7.31 5.34
C ASP A 444 22.33 -6.12 5.17
N VAL A 445 22.00 -5.77 3.92
CA VAL A 445 20.91 -4.81 3.61
C VAL A 445 19.55 -5.40 3.93
N LEU A 446 19.40 -6.72 3.78
CA LEU A 446 18.23 -7.54 4.07
C LEU A 446 18.21 -8.05 5.54
N GLY A 447 19.29 -7.86 6.30
CA GLY A 447 19.43 -7.95 7.76
C GLY A 447 19.50 -9.37 8.37
N GLY A 448 20.66 -9.75 8.89
CA GLY A 448 20.83 -10.82 9.88
C GLY A 448 21.01 -10.28 11.31
N THR A 449 20.17 -10.77 12.22
CA THR A 449 20.12 -10.55 13.68
C THR A 449 19.56 -9.19 14.16
N GLU A 450 18.32 -9.27 14.68
CA GLU A 450 17.46 -8.23 15.29
C GLU A 450 16.89 -7.13 14.39
N SER A 451 17.20 -7.14 13.09
CA SER A 451 16.54 -6.31 12.06
C SER A 451 15.93 -7.13 10.91
N ASP A 452 15.67 -8.41 11.19
CA ASP A 452 15.26 -9.51 10.32
C ASP A 452 13.84 -9.38 9.68
N VAL A 453 13.20 -8.21 9.80
CA VAL A 453 11.77 -7.98 9.52
C VAL A 453 11.52 -6.89 8.47
N ALA A 454 12.53 -6.13 8.04
CA ALA A 454 12.29 -5.04 7.09
C ALA A 454 12.26 -5.51 5.62
N TRP A 455 12.99 -6.59 5.30
CA TRP A 455 13.14 -7.03 3.92
C TRP A 455 12.74 -8.48 3.64
N ARG A 456 12.85 -9.41 4.62
CA ARG A 456 12.20 -10.75 4.53
C ARG A 456 10.67 -10.71 4.49
N ASP A 457 10.14 -9.52 4.74
CA ASP A 457 8.71 -9.22 4.80
C ASP A 457 8.26 -8.40 3.55
N VAL A 458 9.22 -7.84 2.78
CA VAL A 458 9.04 -7.33 1.40
C VAL A 458 9.33 -8.43 0.38
N ILE A 459 10.25 -9.34 0.69
CA ILE A 459 10.57 -10.54 -0.07
C ILE A 459 9.98 -11.71 0.70
N GLY A 460 8.68 -11.96 0.53
CA GLY A 460 8.07 -13.19 0.99
C GLY A 460 8.94 -14.38 0.55
N VAL A 461 9.28 -15.24 1.52
CA VAL A 461 9.91 -16.57 1.38
C VAL A 461 10.21 -16.94 -0.07
N ALA A 462 11.46 -16.78 -0.49
CA ALA A 462 11.94 -17.37 -1.73
C ALA A 462 11.87 -18.91 -1.62
N PRO A 463 11.14 -19.64 -2.49
CA PRO A 463 11.08 -21.11 -2.46
C PRO A 463 12.35 -21.81 -2.97
N TRP A 464 13.46 -21.10 -3.19
CA TRP A 464 14.68 -21.66 -3.77
C TRP A 464 15.89 -21.63 -2.83
N ALA A 465 15.71 -21.29 -1.55
CA ALA A 465 16.69 -21.70 -0.55
C ALA A 465 16.60 -23.22 -0.42
N VAL A 466 17.58 -23.89 -1.04
CA VAL A 466 17.84 -25.31 -0.90
C VAL A 466 17.88 -25.64 0.59
N ASP A 467 17.11 -26.65 0.96
CA ASP A 467 17.23 -27.35 2.22
C ASP A 467 18.63 -27.96 2.30
N GLU A 468 19.59 -27.25 2.92
CA GLU A 468 20.90 -27.80 3.27
C GLU A 468 20.83 -28.77 4.47
N SER A 469 19.65 -29.32 4.79
CA SER A 469 19.49 -30.27 5.90
C SER A 469 19.16 -31.70 5.49
N HIS A 470 19.55 -32.16 4.29
CA HIS A 470 19.62 -33.60 4.01
C HIS A 470 20.84 -33.98 3.17
N GLY A 471 21.96 -34.22 3.85
CA GLY A 471 23.18 -34.67 3.20
C GLY A 471 24.34 -35.08 4.11
N LEU A 472 24.08 -35.58 5.32
CA LEU A 472 25.08 -36.34 6.10
C LEU A 472 24.33 -37.38 6.96
N MET A 473 24.00 -38.53 6.35
CA MET A 473 23.77 -39.74 7.11
C MET A 473 25.10 -40.43 7.42
N ASP A 474 25.15 -41.00 8.62
CA ASP A 474 26.08 -41.96 9.19
C ASP A 474 27.54 -41.54 9.43
N LEU A 475 27.88 -41.42 10.71
CA LEU A 475 29.01 -42.15 11.32
C LEU A 475 28.80 -42.31 12.83
N ALA A 476 28.37 -43.52 13.19
CA ALA A 476 28.83 -44.38 14.30
C ALA A 476 28.95 -43.87 15.76
N ALA A 477 28.37 -44.72 16.63
CA ALA A 477 28.56 -44.97 18.06
C ALA A 477 27.61 -44.27 19.04
#